data_AF-A0A0J9WTU5-F1
#
_entry.id   AF-A0A0J9WTU5-F1
#
_cell.length_a   1.000
_cell.length_b   1.000
_cell.length_c   1.000
_cell.angle_alpha   90.00
_cell.angle_beta   90.00
_cell.angle_gamma   90.00
#
_symmetry.space_group_name_H-M   'P 1'
#
loop_
_entity.id
_entity.type
_entity.pdbx_description
1 polymer ?
#
loop_
_entity_poly.entity_id
_entity_poly.type
_entity_poly.pdbx_seq_one_letter_code
_entity_poly.pdbx_strand_id
1 'polypeptide(L)'
;MPSVTSPPPTVGADQKATQAPGHLPARTYLGGQTQRNNTANATMDSAKETAKETFHKVIHPSMDPSKNTQQPASTGLERDLEPKPQKVHLPSEGEDIVYTPSGKLAGKKAFITGGVSGIGRAVAILFAMEGATVAIVYLPPEEEDAQHTKTQVEKNGGQVILIPSDLSLSINCKDVAKRAVEALGGIDIFVNNAATRQEQGDICDISEELWASTFRVNLDSYFHLTKYVLPHLSKGGVIINSLATYTDAIVTLWPSQLQKLESLGLYYNSPEPAIICIECSFAINPTRAPRHPGDKHHIPKSARRGLKPLIYSLNLPNPETLPLRPNGSPPHPNLTAMTRLRVEEAKRSVERLQSKGTTVNADETVAMMIHTDQVERKISEGTGYLHCFRGRVNLRRTEIACLTWICQTICGSSFMGNSTYFYEQAGLADSSAFDLTIAQFALGFIGTVLSWPLMARVGRRKIYVWGLFLLTVILFVTGCLGIPPKAASRSWGIGSLLLVYTFTYDITVGPVCYSLVAELPSSRLRQRTIVLARNAYNIVGVAYTNIIGLYSLNPTAWNWGAKSAFFWAGNCALCFVWAYFRLPEPKDRSYAELDMLFDQGVSARKFATTYVNPYETERRSGQDSDSKGKVMSHVE
;
A
#
# COMPACT_ATOMS: atom_id res chain seq x y z
N MET A 1 -48.06 -49.92 6.52
CA MET A 1 -49.01 -48.86 6.14
C MET A 1 -50.41 -49.32 6.52
N PRO A 2 -51.39 -48.46 6.85
CA PRO A 2 -51.34 -46.99 6.94
C PRO A 2 -50.92 -46.52 8.37
N SER A 3 -51.65 -45.62 9.07
CA SER A 3 -51.29 -44.18 9.22
C SER A 3 -51.97 -43.49 10.44
N VAL A 4 -51.81 -42.16 10.56
CA VAL A 4 -52.76 -41.16 11.17
C VAL A 4 -52.72 -40.88 12.72
N THR A 5 -52.28 -39.65 13.04
CA THR A 5 -52.65 -38.68 14.14
C THR A 5 -52.59 -39.00 15.65
N SER A 6 -51.68 -38.29 16.36
CA SER A 6 -51.84 -37.33 17.51
C SER A 6 -53.09 -37.32 18.44
N PRO A 7 -53.05 -36.78 19.70
CA PRO A 7 -52.00 -35.96 20.36
C PRO A 7 -51.42 -36.69 21.63
N PRO A 8 -51.43 -36.29 22.95
CA PRO A 8 -51.88 -35.09 23.72
C PRO A 8 -50.78 -34.33 24.54
N PRO A 9 -51.09 -33.17 25.20
CA PRO A 9 -50.18 -32.42 26.12
C PRO A 9 -50.69 -32.30 27.59
N THR A 10 -49.84 -31.89 28.56
CA THR A 10 -50.27 -31.34 29.88
C THR A 10 -49.17 -30.62 30.72
N VAL A 11 -49.54 -29.46 31.31
CA VAL A 11 -49.26 -28.96 32.70
C VAL A 11 -47.80 -28.89 33.26
N GLY A 12 -47.37 -27.86 34.00
CA GLY A 12 -48.01 -26.59 34.42
C GLY A 12 -47.54 -26.08 35.82
N ALA A 13 -48.31 -25.14 36.40
CA ALA A 13 -48.21 -24.54 37.74
C ALA A 13 -47.15 -23.41 37.99
N ASP A 14 -47.67 -22.28 38.49
CA ASP A 14 -46.96 -21.08 38.98
C ASP A 14 -47.84 -20.45 40.08
N GLN A 15 -47.28 -20.04 41.23
CA GLN A 15 -47.96 -19.13 42.20
C GLN A 15 -47.04 -18.56 43.31
N LYS A 16 -47.48 -17.44 43.90
CA LYS A 16 -46.70 -16.51 44.75
C LYS A 16 -47.12 -16.51 46.23
N ALA A 17 -46.25 -16.03 47.12
CA ALA A 17 -46.65 -15.26 48.32
C ALA A 17 -45.50 -14.41 48.91
N THR A 18 -45.78 -13.12 49.20
CA THR A 18 -45.40 -12.25 50.38
C THR A 18 -44.11 -12.50 51.22
N GLN A 19 -43.48 -11.54 51.93
CA GLN A 19 -43.78 -10.13 52.34
C GLN A 19 -42.51 -9.41 52.85
N ALA A 20 -42.59 -8.11 53.20
CA ALA A 20 -41.55 -7.35 53.95
C ALA A 20 -42.19 -6.27 54.85
N PRO A 21 -41.57 -5.89 55.99
CA PRO A 21 -41.17 -4.47 56.20
C PRO A 21 -39.97 -4.25 57.17
N GLY A 22 -39.43 -3.01 57.28
CA GLY A 22 -38.62 -2.59 58.46
C GLY A 22 -37.52 -1.53 58.24
N HIS A 23 -37.45 -0.51 59.11
CA HIS A 23 -36.60 0.71 59.08
C HIS A 23 -36.35 1.16 60.55
N LEU A 24 -35.39 2.00 60.99
CA LEU A 24 -34.18 2.75 60.52
C LEU A 24 -33.44 3.23 61.84
N PRO A 25 -32.49 4.20 61.95
CA PRO A 25 -31.71 5.00 60.99
C PRO A 25 -30.16 5.03 61.18
N ALA A 26 -29.51 5.82 60.32
CA ALA A 26 -28.08 6.08 60.13
C ALA A 26 -27.16 6.45 61.32
N ARG A 27 -25.86 6.18 61.12
CA ARG A 27 -24.75 7.11 61.47
C ARG A 27 -23.70 7.10 60.36
N THR A 28 -23.02 8.22 60.13
CA THR A 28 -22.34 8.54 58.85
C THR A 28 -20.84 8.78 59.01
N TYR A 29 -19.99 8.25 58.12
CA TYR A 29 -19.02 8.99 57.26
C TYR A 29 -18.05 8.06 56.48
N LEU A 30 -17.53 8.57 55.34
CA LEU A 30 -16.53 7.96 54.44
C LEU A 30 -16.96 6.64 53.74
N GLY A 31 -17.30 6.59 52.45
CA GLY A 31 -17.37 7.63 51.41
C GLY A 31 -16.10 7.73 50.54
N GLY A 32 -16.22 7.56 49.20
CA GLY A 32 -15.10 7.85 48.29
C GLY A 32 -15.19 7.31 46.85
N GLN A 33 -15.02 6.00 46.65
CA GLN A 33 -14.50 5.49 45.36
C GLN A 33 -15.48 4.70 44.47
N THR A 34 -16.44 3.95 45.01
CA THR A 34 -17.18 2.93 44.22
C THR A 34 -18.13 3.51 43.15
N GLN A 35 -18.71 4.70 43.36
CA GLN A 35 -19.70 5.28 42.43
C GLN A 35 -19.10 5.89 41.16
N ARG A 36 -17.85 6.39 41.21
CA ARG A 36 -17.20 6.98 40.02
C ARG A 36 -16.95 5.94 38.93
N ASN A 37 -16.60 4.71 39.29
CA ASN A 37 -16.29 3.67 38.31
C ASN A 37 -17.53 3.18 37.54
N ASN A 38 -18.71 3.08 38.20
CA ASN A 38 -19.92 2.64 37.51
C ASN A 38 -20.47 3.70 36.54
N THR A 39 -20.38 4.99 36.89
CA THR A 39 -20.72 6.09 35.95
C THR A 39 -19.68 6.23 34.83
N ALA A 40 -18.40 6.07 35.12
CA ALA A 40 -17.34 6.05 34.11
C ALA A 40 -17.51 4.88 33.12
N ASN A 41 -17.81 3.67 33.60
CA ASN A 41 -18.06 2.53 32.72
C ASN A 41 -19.32 2.73 31.87
N ALA A 42 -20.45 3.13 32.46
CA ALA A 42 -21.68 3.37 31.70
C ALA A 42 -21.51 4.46 30.61
N THR A 43 -20.79 5.55 30.91
CA THR A 43 -20.48 6.59 29.91
C THR A 43 -19.45 6.12 28.88
N MET A 44 -18.48 5.30 29.26
CA MET A 44 -17.47 4.76 28.34
C MET A 44 -18.01 3.65 27.43
N ASP A 45 -18.97 2.84 27.90
CA ASP A 45 -19.64 1.82 27.10
C ASP A 45 -20.66 2.46 26.14
N SER A 46 -21.43 3.45 26.61
CA SER A 46 -22.23 4.32 25.72
C SER A 46 -21.34 5.01 24.65
N ALA A 47 -20.20 5.57 25.04
CA ALA A 47 -19.27 6.20 24.09
C ALA A 47 -18.64 5.20 23.11
N LYS A 48 -18.36 3.95 23.51
CA LYS A 48 -17.94 2.89 22.58
C LYS A 48 -19.06 2.56 21.59
N GLU A 49 -20.31 2.51 22.04
CA GLU A 49 -21.46 2.14 21.21
C GLU A 49 -21.76 3.24 20.18
N THR A 50 -21.75 4.52 20.60
CA THR A 50 -21.83 5.67 19.69
C THR A 50 -20.63 5.76 18.74
N ALA A 51 -19.40 5.47 19.22
CA ALA A 51 -18.22 5.43 18.36
C ALA A 51 -18.30 4.30 17.33
N LYS A 52 -18.84 3.13 17.70
CA LYS A 52 -19.06 1.97 16.84
C LYS A 52 -20.12 2.27 15.77
N GLU A 53 -21.25 2.88 16.14
CA GLU A 53 -22.23 3.39 15.17
C GLU A 53 -21.62 4.42 14.22
N THR A 54 -20.83 5.36 14.75
CA THR A 54 -20.21 6.43 13.95
C THR A 54 -19.21 5.86 12.95
N PHE A 55 -18.36 4.92 13.36
CA PHE A 55 -17.46 4.20 12.45
C PHE A 55 -18.22 3.42 11.37
N HIS A 56 -19.34 2.77 11.72
CA HIS A 56 -20.12 2.02 10.74
C HIS A 56 -20.77 2.94 9.69
N LYS A 57 -21.37 4.06 10.13
CA LYS A 57 -22.01 5.07 9.27
C LYS A 57 -21.02 5.82 8.38
N VAL A 58 -19.76 5.98 8.80
CA VAL A 58 -18.70 6.64 8.00
C VAL A 58 -18.13 5.74 6.90
N ILE A 59 -18.16 4.41 7.05
CA ILE A 59 -17.59 3.46 6.08
C ILE A 59 -18.65 2.90 5.13
N HIS A 60 -19.91 2.76 5.57
CA HIS A 60 -21.02 2.33 4.72
C HIS A 60 -22.26 3.22 4.92
N PRO A 61 -22.61 4.09 3.94
CA PRO A 61 -23.91 4.73 3.91
C PRO A 61 -24.99 3.68 3.58
N SER A 62 -25.62 3.14 4.63
CA SER A 62 -26.73 2.19 4.61
C SER A 62 -26.56 0.92 3.77
N MET A 63 -26.11 -0.16 4.41
CA MET A 63 -26.56 -1.52 4.06
C MET A 63 -27.06 -2.23 5.32
N ASP A 64 -28.24 -2.84 5.21
CA ASP A 64 -28.88 -3.64 6.25
C ASP A 64 -28.37 -5.08 6.19
N PRO A 65 -27.68 -5.61 7.23
CA PRO A 65 -27.11 -6.96 7.20
C PRO A 65 -28.13 -8.08 7.00
N SER A 66 -29.42 -7.83 7.23
CA SER A 66 -30.48 -8.82 7.03
C SER A 66 -30.80 -9.10 5.55
N LYS A 67 -30.33 -8.26 4.62
CA LYS A 67 -30.63 -8.33 3.18
C LYS A 67 -29.53 -8.93 2.31
N ASN A 68 -28.72 -9.84 2.86
CA ASN A 68 -27.70 -10.55 2.08
C ASN A 68 -28.32 -11.66 1.20
N THR A 69 -29.09 -11.26 0.19
CA THR A 69 -29.66 -12.16 -0.82
C THR A 69 -28.53 -12.71 -1.70
N GLN A 70 -28.56 -14.02 -1.98
CA GLN A 70 -27.54 -14.69 -2.80
C GLN A 70 -27.42 -14.02 -4.18
N GLN A 71 -26.26 -13.44 -4.50
CA GLN A 71 -25.99 -12.94 -5.84
C GLN A 71 -25.92 -14.12 -6.83
N PRO A 72 -26.63 -14.08 -7.97
CA PRO A 72 -26.62 -15.17 -8.94
C PRO A 72 -25.26 -15.27 -9.66
N ALA A 73 -24.81 -16.49 -9.94
CA ALA A 73 -23.45 -16.82 -10.37
C ALA A 73 -23.14 -16.53 -11.86
N SER A 74 -23.65 -15.43 -12.42
CA SER A 74 -23.39 -15.01 -13.81
C SER A 74 -23.64 -13.50 -14.00
N THR A 75 -23.53 -13.01 -15.23
CA THR A 75 -23.96 -11.66 -15.63
C THR A 75 -25.47 -11.51 -15.45
N GLY A 76 -25.91 -11.17 -14.24
CA GLY A 76 -27.32 -10.94 -13.93
C GLY A 76 -27.90 -9.79 -14.75
N LEU A 77 -29.13 -9.97 -15.24
CA LEU A 77 -29.85 -8.99 -16.03
C LEU A 77 -30.14 -7.76 -15.16
N GLU A 78 -29.94 -6.55 -15.71
CA GLU A 78 -30.01 -5.33 -14.88
C GLU A 78 -31.43 -5.06 -14.38
N ARG A 79 -32.44 -5.54 -15.10
CA ARG A 79 -33.86 -5.49 -14.73
C ARG A 79 -34.18 -6.18 -13.39
N ASP A 80 -33.37 -7.17 -13.00
CA ASP A 80 -33.58 -8.04 -11.84
C ASP A 80 -32.86 -7.51 -10.57
N LEU A 81 -32.16 -6.37 -10.66
CA LEU A 81 -31.49 -5.71 -9.54
C LEU A 81 -32.44 -4.77 -8.78
N GLU A 82 -32.44 -4.84 -7.45
CA GLU A 82 -33.10 -3.87 -6.57
C GLU A 82 -32.13 -3.40 -5.46
N PRO A 83 -31.88 -2.08 -5.31
CA PRO A 83 -32.44 -0.97 -6.08
C PRO A 83 -31.87 -0.90 -7.50
N LYS A 84 -32.68 -0.41 -8.44
CA LYS A 84 -32.31 -0.28 -9.86
C LYS A 84 -31.22 0.78 -10.08
N PRO A 85 -30.15 0.49 -10.85
CA PRO A 85 -29.06 1.45 -11.06
C PRO A 85 -29.51 2.72 -11.79
N GLN A 86 -29.27 3.89 -11.21
CA GLN A 86 -29.44 5.17 -11.90
C GLN A 86 -28.39 5.33 -13.03
N LYS A 87 -28.79 5.97 -14.14
CA LYS A 87 -27.94 6.17 -15.35
C LYS A 87 -27.77 7.61 -15.80
N VAL A 88 -28.74 8.47 -15.49
CA VAL A 88 -28.83 9.87 -15.95
C VAL A 88 -28.91 10.88 -14.80
N HIS A 89 -28.82 10.41 -13.56
CA HIS A 89 -28.69 11.27 -12.38
C HIS A 89 -27.23 11.28 -11.94
N LEU A 90 -26.71 12.48 -11.64
CA LEU A 90 -25.39 12.69 -11.08
C LEU A 90 -25.51 12.89 -9.56
N PRO A 91 -24.70 12.20 -8.74
CA PRO A 91 -24.69 12.43 -7.30
C PRO A 91 -24.17 13.84 -7.00
N SER A 92 -24.93 14.60 -6.21
CA SER A 92 -24.57 15.93 -5.71
C SER A 92 -24.91 16.02 -4.23
N GLU A 93 -24.35 17.00 -3.52
CA GLU A 93 -24.67 17.24 -2.11
C GLU A 93 -26.10 17.82 -1.98
N GLY A 94 -27.08 16.93 -1.77
CA GLY A 94 -28.45 17.27 -1.37
C GLY A 94 -29.55 16.71 -2.27
N GLU A 95 -29.35 16.71 -3.60
CA GLU A 95 -30.34 16.28 -4.60
C GLU A 95 -29.69 15.58 -5.81
N ASP A 96 -30.41 14.63 -6.41
CA ASP A 96 -29.98 13.90 -7.62
C ASP A 96 -30.13 14.79 -8.87
N ILE A 97 -29.02 15.28 -9.43
CA ILE A 97 -29.05 16.21 -10.57
C ILE A 97 -29.21 15.44 -11.89
N VAL A 98 -30.27 15.72 -12.65
CA VAL A 98 -30.45 15.15 -14.00
C VAL A 98 -29.37 15.68 -14.95
N TYR A 99 -28.65 14.77 -15.61
CA TYR A 99 -27.64 15.08 -16.60
C TYR A 99 -28.22 15.89 -17.77
N THR A 100 -27.68 17.08 -17.97
CA THR A 100 -28.06 17.98 -19.07
C THR A 100 -26.99 17.92 -20.17
N PRO A 101 -27.32 17.47 -21.39
CA PRO A 101 -26.36 17.43 -22.48
C PRO A 101 -26.03 18.83 -23.03
N SER A 102 -24.93 18.93 -23.76
CA SER A 102 -24.34 20.19 -24.24
C SER A 102 -23.87 20.13 -25.70
N GLY A 103 -24.19 19.04 -26.43
CA GLY A 103 -23.84 18.83 -27.83
C GLY A 103 -22.38 18.43 -28.07
N LYS A 104 -21.63 18.00 -27.04
CA LYS A 104 -20.17 17.75 -27.15
C LYS A 104 -19.81 16.65 -28.15
N LEU A 105 -20.72 15.72 -28.40
CA LEU A 105 -20.53 14.57 -29.28
C LEU A 105 -21.43 14.63 -30.53
N ALA A 106 -21.96 15.82 -30.87
CA ALA A 106 -22.86 16.02 -32.00
C ALA A 106 -22.28 15.46 -33.31
N GLY A 107 -22.97 14.48 -33.91
CA GLY A 107 -22.55 13.82 -35.15
C GLY A 107 -21.39 12.84 -35.01
N LYS A 108 -20.94 12.52 -33.79
CA LYS A 108 -19.90 11.50 -33.53
C LYS A 108 -20.47 10.09 -33.60
N LYS A 109 -19.60 9.16 -33.98
CA LYS A 109 -19.93 7.74 -34.18
C LYS A 109 -19.29 6.90 -33.09
N ALA A 110 -20.09 6.43 -32.14
CA ALA A 110 -19.62 5.70 -30.96
C ALA A 110 -19.94 4.20 -31.04
N PHE A 111 -18.92 3.35 -30.89
CA PHE A 111 -19.06 1.91 -30.82
C PHE A 111 -18.69 1.41 -29.41
N ILE A 112 -19.56 0.62 -28.77
CA ILE A 112 -19.45 0.25 -27.34
C ILE A 112 -19.69 -1.25 -27.16
N THR A 113 -18.83 -1.94 -26.40
CA THR A 113 -19.06 -3.35 -26.02
C THR A 113 -19.63 -3.49 -24.61
N GLY A 114 -20.51 -4.47 -24.38
CA GLY A 114 -21.23 -4.62 -23.11
C GLY A 114 -22.18 -3.45 -22.85
N GLY A 115 -22.76 -2.88 -23.90
CA GLY A 115 -23.51 -1.61 -23.84
C GLY A 115 -24.92 -1.72 -23.27
N VAL A 116 -25.34 -2.90 -22.80
CA VAL A 116 -26.73 -3.20 -22.40
C VAL A 116 -26.98 -3.20 -20.91
N SER A 117 -25.94 -3.10 -20.08
CA SER A 117 -26.03 -3.06 -18.62
C SER A 117 -24.90 -2.21 -18.02
N GLY A 118 -24.94 -1.98 -16.70
CA GLY A 118 -23.86 -1.40 -15.91
C GLY A 118 -23.38 -0.03 -16.44
N ILE A 119 -22.06 0.10 -16.57
CA ILE A 119 -21.39 1.29 -17.11
C ILE A 119 -21.68 1.45 -18.61
N GLY A 120 -21.69 0.35 -19.38
CA GLY A 120 -21.92 0.39 -20.82
C GLY A 120 -23.26 1.00 -21.22
N ARG A 121 -24.34 0.65 -20.51
CA ARG A 121 -25.67 1.26 -20.67
C ARG A 121 -25.64 2.76 -20.37
N ALA A 122 -24.96 3.19 -19.31
CA ALA A 122 -24.84 4.61 -18.97
C ALA A 122 -24.08 5.38 -20.06
N VAL A 123 -22.94 4.87 -20.52
CA VAL A 123 -22.15 5.50 -21.60
C VAL A 123 -22.94 5.57 -22.90
N ALA A 124 -23.69 4.52 -23.27
CA ALA A 124 -24.53 4.52 -24.47
C ALA A 124 -25.63 5.61 -24.42
N ILE A 125 -26.29 5.78 -23.28
CA ILE A 125 -27.33 6.81 -23.10
C ILE A 125 -26.72 8.21 -23.11
N LEU A 126 -25.67 8.44 -22.31
CA LEU A 126 -25.05 9.76 -22.18
C LEU A 126 -24.36 10.23 -23.47
N PHE A 127 -23.74 9.32 -24.23
CA PHE A 127 -23.17 9.67 -25.54
C PHE A 127 -24.25 10.02 -26.56
N ALA A 128 -25.37 9.30 -26.56
CA ALA A 128 -26.49 9.60 -27.44
C ALA A 128 -27.19 10.92 -27.07
N MET A 129 -27.29 11.23 -25.76
CA MET A 129 -27.74 12.55 -25.26
C MET A 129 -26.83 13.69 -25.70
N GLU A 130 -25.49 13.51 -25.68
CA GLU A 130 -24.52 14.49 -26.19
C GLU A 130 -24.46 14.56 -27.74
N GLY A 131 -25.33 13.82 -28.45
CA GLY A 131 -25.55 13.93 -29.90
C GLY A 131 -24.81 12.91 -30.78
N ALA A 132 -24.29 11.82 -30.21
CA ALA A 132 -23.64 10.75 -30.97
C ALA A 132 -24.64 9.71 -31.51
N THR A 133 -24.34 9.12 -32.67
CA THR A 133 -24.95 7.86 -33.10
C THR A 133 -24.16 6.71 -32.45
N VAL A 134 -24.84 5.84 -31.72
CA VAL A 134 -24.22 4.76 -30.94
C VAL A 134 -24.46 3.39 -31.59
N ALA A 135 -23.51 2.46 -31.47
CA ALA A 135 -23.71 1.04 -31.71
C ALA A 135 -23.26 0.24 -30.48
N ILE A 136 -24.10 -0.66 -29.97
CA ILE A 136 -23.81 -1.49 -28.79
C ILE A 136 -23.75 -2.98 -29.14
N VAL A 137 -22.78 -3.67 -28.55
CA VAL A 137 -22.64 -5.14 -28.61
C VAL A 137 -22.93 -5.77 -27.26
N TYR A 138 -23.60 -6.92 -27.32
CA TYR A 138 -24.10 -7.70 -26.19
C TYR A 138 -24.28 -9.16 -26.60
N LEU A 139 -24.38 -10.07 -25.63
CA LEU A 139 -24.62 -11.49 -25.87
C LEU A 139 -26.08 -11.70 -26.30
N PRO A 140 -26.38 -12.60 -27.26
CA PRO A 140 -27.76 -12.82 -27.73
C PRO A 140 -28.85 -13.06 -26.64
N PRO A 141 -28.56 -13.67 -25.47
CA PRO A 141 -29.54 -13.76 -24.38
C PRO A 141 -29.93 -12.42 -23.72
N GLU A 142 -29.13 -11.36 -23.89
CA GLU A 142 -29.35 -10.03 -23.32
C GLU A 142 -30.26 -9.14 -24.20
N GLU A 143 -30.86 -9.68 -25.27
CA GLU A 143 -31.67 -8.94 -26.25
C GLU A 143 -32.78 -8.06 -25.62
N GLU A 144 -33.43 -8.52 -24.55
CA GLU A 144 -34.47 -7.73 -23.87
C GLU A 144 -33.89 -6.49 -23.16
N ASP A 145 -32.75 -6.64 -22.49
CA ASP A 145 -31.99 -5.53 -21.88
C ASP A 145 -31.37 -4.61 -22.97
N ALA A 146 -31.13 -5.13 -24.17
CA ALA A 146 -30.73 -4.33 -25.34
C ALA A 146 -31.87 -3.47 -25.88
N GLN A 147 -33.07 -4.03 -26.05
CA GLN A 147 -34.26 -3.26 -26.43
C GLN A 147 -34.68 -2.26 -25.34
N HIS A 148 -34.48 -2.59 -24.05
CA HIS A 148 -34.65 -1.63 -22.97
C HIS A 148 -33.66 -0.45 -23.07
N THR A 149 -32.37 -0.75 -23.29
CA THR A 149 -31.33 0.27 -23.49
C THR A 149 -31.65 1.15 -24.70
N LYS A 150 -32.11 0.56 -25.80
CA LYS A 150 -32.58 1.28 -26.99
C LYS A 150 -33.74 2.23 -26.67
N THR A 151 -34.75 1.74 -25.96
CA THR A 151 -35.88 2.57 -25.51
C THR A 151 -35.43 3.76 -24.65
N GLN A 152 -34.42 3.55 -23.80
CA GLN A 152 -33.83 4.64 -22.99
C GLN A 152 -33.04 5.65 -23.86
N VAL A 153 -32.30 5.21 -24.88
CA VAL A 153 -31.61 6.10 -25.82
C VAL A 153 -32.60 6.92 -26.66
N GLU A 154 -33.60 6.26 -27.26
CA GLU A 154 -34.59 6.90 -28.13
C GLU A 154 -35.48 7.89 -27.36
N LYS A 155 -35.85 7.57 -26.10
CA LYS A 155 -36.56 8.51 -25.20
C LYS A 155 -35.77 9.79 -24.93
N ASN A 156 -34.44 9.74 -24.99
CA ASN A 156 -33.55 10.90 -24.81
C ASN A 156 -33.16 11.57 -26.14
N GLY A 157 -33.84 11.24 -27.25
CA GLY A 157 -33.61 11.85 -28.57
C GLY A 157 -32.39 11.33 -29.34
N GLY A 158 -31.70 10.33 -28.79
CA GLY A 158 -30.53 9.70 -29.40
C GLY A 158 -30.87 8.54 -30.34
N GLN A 159 -29.84 7.97 -30.97
CA GLN A 159 -29.96 6.76 -31.81
C GLN A 159 -28.97 5.69 -31.37
N VAL A 160 -29.43 4.44 -31.26
CA VAL A 160 -28.56 3.29 -31.00
C VAL A 160 -28.86 2.08 -31.91
N ILE A 161 -27.78 1.49 -32.41
CA ILE A 161 -27.75 0.31 -33.26
C ILE A 161 -27.42 -0.90 -32.38
N LEU A 162 -28.16 -2.00 -32.55
CA LEU A 162 -28.02 -3.22 -31.74
C LEU A 162 -27.28 -4.31 -32.51
N ILE A 163 -26.22 -4.88 -31.92
CA ILE A 163 -25.36 -5.89 -32.54
C ILE A 163 -25.17 -7.09 -31.58
N PRO A 164 -26.08 -8.08 -31.59
CA PRO A 164 -25.93 -9.29 -30.78
C PRO A 164 -24.77 -10.14 -31.31
N SER A 165 -23.81 -10.50 -30.44
CA SER A 165 -22.67 -11.38 -30.74
C SER A 165 -21.89 -11.78 -29.47
N ASP A 166 -21.29 -12.97 -29.46
CA ASP A 166 -20.31 -13.35 -28.44
C ASP A 166 -18.89 -12.91 -28.84
N LEU A 167 -18.28 -12.06 -28.02
CA LEU A 167 -16.93 -11.53 -28.22
C LEU A 167 -15.80 -12.48 -27.77
N SER A 168 -16.11 -13.63 -27.17
CA SER A 168 -15.10 -14.63 -26.78
C SER A 168 -14.35 -15.27 -27.97
N LEU A 169 -14.86 -15.08 -29.19
CA LEU A 169 -14.30 -15.61 -30.44
C LEU A 169 -13.77 -14.50 -31.35
N SER A 170 -12.53 -14.66 -31.82
CA SER A 170 -11.83 -13.69 -32.68
C SER A 170 -12.45 -13.51 -34.06
N ILE A 171 -13.21 -14.50 -34.55
CA ILE A 171 -13.99 -14.42 -35.79
C ILE A 171 -15.22 -13.52 -35.62
N ASN A 172 -15.93 -13.64 -34.48
CA ASN A 172 -17.07 -12.79 -34.14
C ASN A 172 -16.63 -11.34 -33.96
N CYS A 173 -15.48 -11.09 -33.31
CA CYS A 173 -14.89 -9.77 -33.21
C CYS A 173 -14.69 -9.11 -34.60
N LYS A 174 -14.37 -9.88 -35.64
CA LYS A 174 -14.20 -9.37 -37.01
C LYS A 174 -15.54 -9.03 -37.67
N ASP A 175 -16.55 -9.89 -37.52
CA ASP A 175 -17.93 -9.62 -38.01
C ASP A 175 -18.53 -8.39 -37.33
N VAL A 176 -18.43 -8.33 -36.00
CA VAL A 176 -18.91 -7.24 -35.17
C VAL A 176 -18.27 -5.90 -35.57
N ALA A 177 -16.94 -5.84 -35.70
CA ALA A 177 -16.26 -4.63 -36.12
C ALA A 177 -16.70 -4.18 -37.54
N LYS A 178 -16.86 -5.11 -38.48
CA LYS A 178 -17.41 -4.83 -39.81
C LYS A 178 -18.83 -4.25 -39.73
N ARG A 179 -19.74 -4.91 -39.02
CA ARG A 179 -21.15 -4.49 -38.87
C ARG A 179 -21.28 -3.14 -38.19
N ALA A 180 -20.47 -2.85 -37.17
CA ALA A 180 -20.42 -1.54 -36.52
C ALA A 180 -19.95 -0.44 -37.48
N VAL A 181 -18.87 -0.69 -38.24
CA VAL A 181 -18.35 0.26 -39.23
C VAL A 181 -19.33 0.51 -40.38
N GLU A 182 -20.02 -0.53 -40.86
CA GLU A 182 -21.03 -0.44 -41.92
C GLU A 182 -22.28 0.31 -41.46
N ALA A 183 -22.80 0.01 -40.25
CA ALA A 183 -24.03 0.61 -39.74
C ALA A 183 -23.84 2.07 -39.24
N LEU A 184 -22.64 2.43 -38.75
CA LEU A 184 -22.30 3.81 -38.41
C LEU A 184 -21.74 4.60 -39.61
N GLY A 185 -21.14 3.94 -40.60
CA GLY A 185 -20.37 4.57 -41.67
C GLY A 185 -19.04 5.15 -41.19
N GLY A 186 -18.24 4.34 -40.47
CA GLY A 186 -17.01 4.74 -39.78
C GLY A 186 -17.19 4.97 -38.27
N ILE A 187 -16.08 5.11 -37.52
CA ILE A 187 -16.08 5.20 -36.05
C ILE A 187 -15.25 6.41 -35.60
N ASP A 188 -15.72 7.16 -34.61
CA ASP A 188 -14.97 8.22 -33.92
C ASP A 188 -14.53 7.81 -32.50
N ILE A 189 -15.38 7.07 -31.80
CA ILE A 189 -15.16 6.67 -30.41
C ILE A 189 -15.37 5.17 -30.32
N PHE A 190 -14.41 4.45 -29.77
CA PHE A 190 -14.54 3.02 -29.50
C PHE A 190 -14.35 2.75 -28.00
N VAL A 191 -15.32 2.09 -27.38
CA VAL A 191 -15.32 1.78 -25.95
C VAL A 191 -15.30 0.26 -25.76
N ASN A 192 -14.13 -0.28 -25.41
CA ASN A 192 -14.03 -1.64 -24.90
C ASN A 192 -14.50 -1.62 -23.44
N ASN A 193 -15.68 -2.18 -23.17
CA ASN A 193 -16.30 -2.22 -21.85
C ASN A 193 -16.89 -3.59 -21.48
N ALA A 194 -17.15 -4.48 -22.46
CA ALA A 194 -17.53 -5.86 -22.17
C ALA A 194 -16.48 -6.54 -21.29
N ALA A 195 -16.92 -7.26 -20.26
CA ALA A 195 -16.06 -8.06 -19.40
C ALA A 195 -16.88 -9.18 -18.75
N THR A 196 -16.25 -10.32 -18.50
CA THR A 196 -16.79 -11.38 -17.65
C THR A 196 -16.09 -11.38 -16.29
N ARG A 197 -16.86 -11.68 -15.24
CA ARG A 197 -16.39 -11.87 -13.85
C ARG A 197 -17.17 -13.04 -13.27
N GLN A 198 -16.48 -14.13 -12.97
CA GLN A 198 -16.99 -15.22 -12.12
C GLN A 198 -15.94 -15.43 -11.05
N GLU A 199 -16.32 -15.24 -9.79
CA GLU A 199 -15.36 -15.29 -8.68
C GLU A 199 -15.30 -16.70 -8.12
N GLN A 200 -14.07 -17.16 -7.82
CA GLN A 200 -13.82 -18.45 -7.19
C GLN A 200 -13.06 -18.23 -5.89
N GLY A 201 -13.39 -19.01 -4.85
CA GLY A 201 -12.81 -18.86 -3.51
C GLY A 201 -11.38 -19.36 -3.41
N ASP A 202 -11.03 -20.39 -4.19
CA ASP A 202 -9.68 -20.91 -4.34
C ASP A 202 -9.24 -20.90 -5.81
N ILE A 203 -7.92 -20.87 -6.03
CA ILE A 203 -7.33 -21.02 -7.37
C ILE A 203 -7.55 -22.44 -7.93
N CYS A 204 -7.71 -23.44 -7.06
CA CYS A 204 -8.02 -24.82 -7.45
C CYS A 204 -9.42 -24.97 -8.07
N ASP A 205 -10.34 -24.04 -7.78
CA ASP A 205 -11.70 -24.04 -8.33
C ASP A 205 -11.78 -23.31 -9.69
N ILE A 206 -10.70 -22.64 -10.12
CA ILE A 206 -10.61 -21.99 -11.43
C ILE A 206 -10.20 -23.05 -12.47
N SER A 207 -11.18 -23.56 -13.22
CA SER A 207 -10.90 -24.48 -14.33
C SER A 207 -10.14 -23.78 -15.47
N GLU A 208 -9.44 -24.57 -16.30
CA GLU A 208 -8.69 -24.03 -17.45
C GLU A 208 -9.62 -23.32 -18.45
N GLU A 209 -10.88 -23.78 -18.58
CA GLU A 209 -11.92 -23.16 -19.39
C GLU A 209 -12.41 -21.83 -18.80
N LEU A 210 -12.54 -21.73 -17.47
CA LEU A 210 -12.91 -20.48 -16.80
C LEU A 210 -11.78 -19.43 -16.93
N TRP A 211 -10.53 -19.86 -16.74
CA TRP A 211 -9.36 -19.01 -16.99
C TRP A 211 -9.31 -18.54 -18.45
N ALA A 212 -9.41 -19.48 -19.41
CA ALA A 212 -9.33 -19.17 -20.83
C ALA A 212 -10.50 -18.28 -21.32
N SER A 213 -11.73 -18.52 -20.86
CA SER A 213 -12.88 -17.68 -21.21
C SER A 213 -12.77 -16.26 -20.64
N THR A 214 -12.24 -16.12 -19.42
CA THR A 214 -11.96 -14.80 -18.82
C THR A 214 -10.95 -14.02 -19.66
N PHE A 215 -9.86 -14.64 -20.12
CA PHE A 215 -8.89 -13.99 -21.00
C PHE A 215 -9.45 -13.68 -22.39
N ARG A 216 -10.23 -14.59 -22.99
CA ARG A 216 -10.88 -14.37 -24.29
C ARG A 216 -11.76 -13.14 -24.30
N VAL A 217 -12.61 -12.97 -23.28
CA VAL A 217 -13.51 -11.81 -23.18
C VAL A 217 -12.74 -10.55 -22.76
N ASN A 218 -11.93 -10.61 -21.70
CA ASN A 218 -11.38 -9.41 -21.06
C ASN A 218 -10.07 -8.91 -21.68
N LEU A 219 -9.41 -9.69 -22.55
CA LEU A 219 -8.13 -9.32 -23.17
C LEU A 219 -8.11 -9.57 -24.68
N ASP A 220 -8.43 -10.79 -25.14
CA ASP A 220 -8.33 -11.12 -26.57
C ASP A 220 -9.36 -10.33 -27.39
N SER A 221 -10.59 -10.14 -26.88
CA SER A 221 -11.61 -9.34 -27.57
C SER A 221 -11.20 -7.87 -27.70
N TYR A 222 -10.55 -7.30 -26.68
CA TYR A 222 -10.06 -5.91 -26.69
C TYR A 222 -8.98 -5.76 -27.77
N PHE A 223 -8.04 -6.71 -27.84
CA PHE A 223 -7.02 -6.75 -28.89
C PHE A 223 -7.62 -6.93 -30.29
N HIS A 224 -8.53 -7.90 -30.46
CA HIS A 224 -9.12 -8.22 -31.76
C HIS A 224 -10.02 -7.10 -32.30
N LEU A 225 -10.94 -6.58 -31.48
CA LEU A 225 -11.79 -5.46 -31.90
C LEU A 225 -10.97 -4.21 -32.16
N THR A 226 -10.00 -3.86 -31.30
CA THR A 226 -9.09 -2.72 -31.56
C THR A 226 -8.36 -2.88 -32.88
N LYS A 227 -7.82 -4.08 -33.17
CA LYS A 227 -7.15 -4.38 -34.44
C LYS A 227 -8.05 -4.21 -35.67
N TYR A 228 -9.34 -4.52 -35.57
CA TYR A 228 -10.29 -4.41 -36.68
C TYR A 228 -10.98 -3.05 -36.78
N VAL A 229 -11.12 -2.30 -35.68
CA VAL A 229 -11.72 -0.96 -35.62
C VAL A 229 -10.71 0.13 -36.01
N LEU A 230 -9.44 -0.01 -35.61
CA LEU A 230 -8.40 1.02 -35.82
C LEU A 230 -8.26 1.51 -37.28
N PRO A 231 -8.36 0.67 -38.34
CA PRO A 231 -8.34 1.14 -39.74
C PRO A 231 -9.54 1.99 -40.15
N HIS A 232 -10.61 2.01 -39.34
CA HIS A 232 -11.87 2.73 -39.59
C HIS A 232 -12.13 3.84 -38.55
N LEU A 233 -11.15 4.10 -37.67
CA LEU A 233 -11.19 5.16 -36.67
C LEU A 233 -10.86 6.51 -37.32
N SER A 234 -11.64 7.54 -37.04
CA SER A 234 -11.45 8.87 -37.60
C SER A 234 -10.16 9.55 -37.08
N LYS A 235 -9.66 10.56 -37.81
CA LYS A 235 -8.47 11.31 -37.39
C LYS A 235 -8.80 12.13 -36.14
N GLY A 236 -8.20 11.77 -35.00
CA GLY A 236 -8.54 12.32 -33.69
C GLY A 236 -9.65 11.55 -32.96
N GLY A 237 -10.05 10.38 -33.48
CA GLY A 237 -10.89 9.43 -32.76
C GLY A 237 -10.16 8.79 -31.58
N VAL A 238 -10.94 8.26 -30.64
CA VAL A 238 -10.48 7.82 -29.31
C VAL A 238 -10.86 6.38 -29.04
N ILE A 239 -9.96 5.62 -28.41
CA ILE A 239 -10.26 4.29 -27.85
C ILE A 239 -10.23 4.38 -26.33
N ILE A 240 -11.31 3.95 -25.68
CA ILE A 240 -11.51 3.93 -24.24
C ILE A 240 -11.59 2.48 -23.80
N ASN A 241 -10.84 2.08 -22.78
CA ASN A 241 -10.84 0.73 -22.23
C ASN A 241 -11.28 0.79 -20.76
N SER A 242 -12.38 0.12 -20.41
CA SER A 242 -12.78 -0.08 -19.01
C SER A 242 -11.79 -1.01 -18.32
N LEU A 243 -11.18 -0.55 -17.22
CA LEU A 243 -10.27 -1.33 -16.38
C LEU A 243 -10.70 -1.22 -14.92
N ALA A 244 -10.60 -2.32 -14.17
CA ALA A 244 -10.98 -2.37 -12.76
C ALA A 244 -9.73 -2.41 -11.85
N THR A 245 -9.70 -1.53 -10.84
CA THR A 245 -8.70 -1.56 -9.77
C THR A 245 -9.20 -2.41 -8.60
N TYR A 246 -8.75 -3.65 -8.50
CA TYR A 246 -9.09 -4.53 -7.39
C TYR A 246 -8.16 -4.27 -6.20
N THR A 247 -8.73 -3.87 -5.05
CA THR A 247 -8.00 -3.71 -3.78
C THR A 247 -7.81 -5.02 -3.01
N ASP A 248 -8.59 -6.06 -3.32
CA ASP A 248 -8.64 -7.33 -2.58
C ASP A 248 -7.54 -8.31 -3.00
N ALA A 249 -6.29 -7.81 -3.04
CA ALA A 249 -5.11 -8.55 -3.48
C ALA A 249 -4.59 -9.56 -2.44
N ILE A 250 -5.31 -10.69 -2.33
CA ILE A 250 -4.81 -11.99 -1.88
C ILE A 250 -4.29 -12.05 -0.42
N VAL A 251 -5.24 -12.16 0.52
CA VAL A 251 -5.19 -13.22 1.55
C VAL A 251 -6.58 -13.81 1.70
N THR A 252 -6.85 -14.92 0.99
CA THR A 252 -8.14 -15.61 1.04
C THR A 252 -8.32 -16.41 2.32
N LEU A 253 -9.06 -15.84 3.28
CA LEU A 253 -9.76 -16.62 4.31
C LEU A 253 -11.13 -17.02 3.75
N TRP A 254 -11.49 -18.29 3.87
CA TRP A 254 -12.77 -18.77 3.36
C TRP A 254 -13.94 -18.24 4.22
N PRO A 255 -15.17 -18.06 3.68
CA PRO A 255 -16.30 -17.53 4.45
C PRO A 255 -16.60 -18.31 5.74
N SER A 256 -16.47 -19.63 5.71
CA SER A 256 -16.61 -20.51 6.88
C SER A 256 -15.49 -20.35 7.92
N GLN A 257 -14.31 -19.84 7.53
CA GLN A 257 -13.22 -19.48 8.43
C GLN A 257 -13.44 -18.10 9.05
N LEU A 258 -13.94 -17.12 8.27
CA LEU A 258 -14.32 -15.80 8.77
C LEU A 258 -15.45 -15.92 9.82
N GLN A 259 -16.54 -16.61 9.49
CA GLN A 259 -17.66 -16.83 10.42
C GLN A 259 -17.25 -17.59 11.70
N LYS A 260 -16.21 -18.44 11.61
CA LYS A 260 -15.62 -19.16 12.75
C LYS A 260 -14.60 -18.34 13.55
N LEU A 261 -14.05 -17.27 12.99
CA LEU A 261 -13.30 -16.25 13.73
C LEU A 261 -14.27 -15.29 14.43
N GLU A 262 -15.31 -14.82 13.74
CA GLU A 262 -16.31 -13.89 14.28
C GLU A 262 -17.05 -14.46 15.49
N SER A 263 -17.45 -15.73 15.42
CA SER A 263 -18.05 -16.47 16.55
C SER A 263 -17.09 -16.75 17.72
N LEU A 264 -15.78 -16.51 17.55
CA LEU A 264 -14.78 -16.47 18.62
C LEU A 264 -14.44 -15.04 19.09
N GLY A 265 -15.13 -14.02 18.58
CA GLY A 265 -14.86 -12.61 18.85
C GLY A 265 -13.57 -12.10 18.18
N LEU A 266 -13.18 -12.70 17.05
CA LEU A 266 -11.97 -12.40 16.29
C LEU A 266 -12.36 -11.87 14.89
N TYR A 267 -11.80 -10.73 14.50
CA TYR A 267 -12.08 -10.07 13.22
C TYR A 267 -10.80 -9.97 12.37
N TYR A 268 -10.88 -10.15 11.06
CA TYR A 268 -9.72 -10.10 10.17
C TYR A 268 -9.61 -8.76 9.44
N ASN A 269 -8.45 -8.11 9.54
CA ASN A 269 -8.15 -6.85 8.88
C ASN A 269 -7.37 -7.05 7.58
N SER A 270 -7.65 -6.20 6.59
CA SER A 270 -7.00 -6.11 5.28
C SER A 270 -6.87 -4.61 4.92
N PRO A 271 -5.80 -4.13 4.27
CA PRO A 271 -4.71 -4.87 3.63
C PRO A 271 -3.56 -5.30 4.55
N GLU A 272 -3.52 -4.87 5.81
CA GLU A 272 -2.54 -5.39 6.78
C GLU A 272 -3.10 -6.65 7.51
N PRO A 273 -2.58 -7.86 7.23
CA PRO A 273 -3.22 -9.13 7.63
C PRO A 273 -3.10 -9.40 9.13
N ALA A 274 -4.04 -8.86 9.90
CA ALA A 274 -4.06 -8.92 11.36
C ALA A 274 -5.42 -9.42 11.88
N ILE A 275 -5.42 -10.25 12.93
CA ILE A 275 -6.65 -10.68 13.61
C ILE A 275 -6.86 -9.84 14.88
N ILE A 276 -7.94 -9.08 14.93
CA ILE A 276 -8.31 -8.20 16.04
C ILE A 276 -9.31 -8.94 16.94
N CYS A 277 -8.98 -9.18 18.20
CA CYS A 277 -9.97 -9.64 19.18
C CYS A 277 -10.84 -8.46 19.61
N ILE A 278 -12.14 -8.52 19.34
CA ILE A 278 -13.08 -7.42 19.55
C ILE A 278 -13.22 -7.09 21.04
N GLU A 279 -13.41 -8.11 21.88
CA GLU A 279 -13.66 -7.96 23.33
C GLU A 279 -12.52 -7.31 24.12
N CYS A 280 -11.27 -7.43 23.66
CA CYS A 280 -10.10 -6.80 24.31
C CYS A 280 -9.32 -5.86 23.38
N SER A 281 -9.90 -5.52 22.23
CA SER A 281 -9.34 -4.63 21.19
C SER A 281 -7.89 -4.96 20.77
N PHE A 282 -7.49 -6.23 20.87
CA PHE A 282 -6.08 -6.63 20.74
C PHE A 282 -5.78 -7.18 19.35
N ALA A 283 -4.90 -6.52 18.60
CA ALA A 283 -4.48 -6.94 17.25
C ALA A 283 -3.34 -7.98 17.29
N ILE A 284 -3.55 -9.10 16.60
CA ILE A 284 -2.58 -10.18 16.39
C ILE A 284 -1.77 -9.88 15.13
N ASN A 285 -0.46 -9.67 15.30
CA ASN A 285 0.48 -9.50 14.19
C ASN A 285 0.65 -10.84 13.42
N PRO A 286 0.75 -10.83 12.08
CA PRO A 286 0.85 -12.04 11.27
C PRO A 286 2.01 -12.97 11.66
N THR A 287 3.07 -12.45 12.28
CA THR A 287 4.25 -13.24 12.69
C THR A 287 4.19 -13.80 14.11
N ARG A 288 3.33 -13.30 15.01
CA ARG A 288 3.20 -13.78 16.40
C ARG A 288 1.80 -13.57 16.99
N ALA A 289 1.22 -14.64 17.51
CA ALA A 289 0.09 -14.56 18.44
C ALA A 289 0.60 -14.39 19.89
N PRO A 290 -0.09 -13.63 20.76
CA PRO A 290 0.21 -13.61 22.19
C PRO A 290 -0.19 -14.94 22.86
N ARG A 291 0.33 -15.22 24.06
CA ARG A 291 -0.15 -16.36 24.86
C ARG A 291 -1.62 -16.21 25.24
N HIS A 292 -2.03 -14.99 25.61
CA HIS A 292 -3.34 -14.68 26.20
C HIS A 292 -4.56 -15.13 25.38
N PRO A 293 -4.73 -14.79 24.08
CA PRO A 293 -5.83 -15.33 23.29
C PRO A 293 -5.80 -16.86 23.17
N GLY A 294 -4.60 -17.44 23.05
CA GLY A 294 -4.43 -18.89 22.94
C GLY A 294 -4.73 -19.66 24.23
N ASP A 295 -4.62 -19.03 25.40
CA ASP A 295 -5.10 -19.60 26.66
C ASP A 295 -6.62 -19.40 26.82
N LYS A 296 -7.13 -18.19 26.54
CA LYS A 296 -8.57 -17.85 26.62
C LYS A 296 -9.44 -18.78 25.76
N HIS A 297 -9.03 -19.08 24.53
CA HIS A 297 -9.77 -19.94 23.60
C HIS A 297 -9.18 -21.37 23.49
N HIS A 298 -8.40 -21.80 24.50
CA HIS A 298 -7.88 -23.16 24.68
C HIS A 298 -7.02 -23.73 23.52
N ILE A 299 -6.43 -22.85 22.70
CA ILE A 299 -5.63 -23.20 21.52
C ILE A 299 -4.29 -23.84 21.94
N PRO A 300 -3.85 -24.97 21.33
CA PRO A 300 -2.60 -25.65 21.69
C PRO A 300 -1.35 -24.75 21.65
N LYS A 301 -0.44 -24.92 22.60
CA LYS A 301 0.78 -24.07 22.75
C LYS A 301 1.70 -24.07 21.53
N SER A 302 1.65 -25.10 20.70
CA SER A 302 2.35 -25.21 19.40
C SER A 302 1.84 -24.20 18.36
N ALA A 303 0.52 -24.02 18.28
CA ALA A 303 -0.13 -23.17 17.27
C ALA A 303 0.02 -21.66 17.53
N ARG A 304 0.37 -21.25 18.75
CA ARG A 304 0.43 -19.84 19.20
C ARG A 304 1.61 -19.03 18.64
N ARG A 305 2.22 -19.42 17.52
CA ARG A 305 3.40 -18.78 16.92
C ARG A 305 3.14 -18.27 15.49
N GLY A 306 2.26 -17.28 15.39
CA GLY A 306 1.97 -16.56 14.16
C GLY A 306 0.65 -16.98 13.53
N LEU A 307 0.19 -16.17 12.57
CA LEU A 307 -1.13 -16.30 11.95
C LEU A 307 -1.27 -17.61 11.16
N LYS A 308 -0.24 -18.02 10.42
CA LYS A 308 -0.25 -19.29 9.68
C LYS A 308 -0.43 -20.52 10.60
N PRO A 309 0.41 -20.78 11.62
CA PRO A 309 0.19 -21.90 12.54
C PRO A 309 -1.13 -21.84 13.32
N LEU A 310 -1.66 -20.65 13.58
CA LEU A 310 -3.00 -20.48 14.16
C LEU A 310 -4.08 -21.01 13.22
N ILE A 311 -4.04 -20.60 11.93
CA ILE A 311 -4.97 -21.07 10.88
C ILE A 311 -4.80 -22.58 10.63
N TYR A 312 -3.57 -23.09 10.52
CA TYR A 312 -3.34 -24.54 10.36
C TYR A 312 -3.88 -25.38 11.53
N SER A 313 -3.91 -24.83 12.75
CA SER A 313 -4.50 -25.51 13.91
C SER A 313 -6.03 -25.61 13.89
N LEU A 314 -6.69 -24.99 12.91
CA LEU A 314 -8.12 -25.17 12.62
C LEU A 314 -8.42 -26.44 11.79
N ASN A 315 -7.42 -27.32 11.63
CA ASN A 315 -7.48 -28.71 11.14
C ASN A 315 -7.48 -28.87 9.61
N LEU A 316 -6.31 -28.63 8.98
CA LEU A 316 -6.04 -28.83 7.55
C LEU A 316 -4.69 -29.59 7.34
N PRO A 317 -4.48 -30.28 6.19
CA PRO A 317 -3.54 -31.42 6.08
C PRO A 317 -2.03 -31.09 6.09
N ASN A 318 -1.20 -32.13 6.20
CA ASN A 318 0.24 -32.04 6.46
C ASN A 318 1.00 -31.26 5.35
N PRO A 319 1.72 -30.16 5.68
CA PRO A 319 2.52 -29.41 4.71
C PRO A 319 3.75 -30.18 4.16
N GLU A 320 4.12 -31.34 4.72
CA GLU A 320 5.23 -32.16 4.22
C GLU A 320 4.92 -32.91 2.91
N THR A 321 3.65 -32.95 2.48
CA THR A 321 3.21 -33.71 1.28
C THR A 321 2.81 -32.83 0.09
N LEU A 322 3.31 -31.58 0.01
CA LEU A 322 3.03 -30.65 -1.10
C LEU A 322 4.14 -30.63 -2.17
N PRO A 323 3.81 -30.69 -3.48
CA PRO A 323 4.80 -30.74 -4.56
C PRO A 323 5.45 -29.37 -4.86
N LEU A 324 6.53 -29.40 -5.66
CA LEU A 324 7.34 -28.24 -6.04
C LEU A 324 6.70 -27.38 -7.15
N ARG A 325 7.17 -26.13 -7.28
CA ARG A 325 6.72 -25.20 -8.34
C ARG A 325 7.14 -25.70 -9.74
N PRO A 326 6.24 -25.70 -10.74
CA PRO A 326 6.49 -26.33 -12.05
C PRO A 326 7.32 -25.48 -13.02
N ASN A 327 7.65 -24.23 -12.69
CA ASN A 327 8.13 -23.22 -13.65
C ASN A 327 9.66 -23.04 -13.74
N GLY A 328 10.46 -23.93 -13.16
CA GLY A 328 11.92 -24.02 -13.37
C GLY A 328 12.78 -22.83 -12.89
N SER A 329 12.17 -21.74 -12.41
CA SER A 329 12.87 -20.54 -11.93
C SER A 329 13.69 -20.84 -10.65
N PRO A 330 15.03 -20.68 -10.67
CA PRO A 330 15.86 -21.10 -9.54
C PRO A 330 15.75 -20.13 -8.36
N PRO A 331 15.80 -20.63 -7.11
CA PRO A 331 15.85 -19.80 -5.91
C PRO A 331 17.17 -19.00 -5.82
N HIS A 332 17.08 -17.79 -5.27
CA HIS A 332 18.22 -16.91 -5.03
C HIS A 332 19.25 -17.58 -4.09
N PRO A 333 20.56 -17.61 -4.42
CA PRO A 333 21.56 -18.44 -3.73
C PRO A 333 21.57 -18.26 -2.20
N ASN A 334 21.45 -17.03 -1.70
CA ASN A 334 21.42 -16.78 -0.25
C ASN A 334 20.19 -17.39 0.46
N LEU A 335 19.04 -17.55 -0.22
CA LEU A 335 17.86 -18.26 0.30
C LEU A 335 18.04 -19.78 0.21
N THR A 336 18.73 -20.23 -0.84
CA THR A 336 19.06 -21.64 -1.07
C THR A 336 19.99 -22.18 0.01
N ALA A 337 21.03 -21.43 0.41
CA ALA A 337 21.99 -21.83 1.43
C ALA A 337 21.44 -21.89 2.87
N MET A 338 20.24 -21.36 3.16
CA MET A 338 19.69 -21.29 4.52
C MET A 338 19.30 -22.65 5.11
N THR A 339 19.15 -23.69 4.30
CA THR A 339 18.94 -25.07 4.76
C THR A 339 20.16 -25.94 4.46
N ARG A 340 20.60 -26.73 5.45
CA ARG A 340 21.75 -27.64 5.34
C ARG A 340 21.65 -28.66 4.19
N LEU A 341 20.46 -28.87 3.65
CA LEU A 341 20.15 -29.79 2.54
C LEU A 341 20.47 -29.22 1.14
N ARG A 342 20.93 -27.97 1.02
CA ARG A 342 20.97 -27.23 -0.26
C ARG A 342 22.32 -26.56 -0.61
N VAL A 343 23.41 -26.99 0.01
CA VAL A 343 24.75 -26.45 -0.27
C VAL A 343 25.13 -26.61 -1.75
N GLU A 344 24.87 -27.77 -2.35
CA GLU A 344 25.16 -28.04 -3.78
C GLU A 344 24.30 -27.20 -4.74
N GLU A 345 23.05 -26.87 -4.37
CA GLU A 345 22.21 -25.95 -5.16
C GLU A 345 22.78 -24.52 -5.11
N ALA A 346 23.34 -24.10 -3.97
CA ALA A 346 24.01 -22.80 -3.84
C ALA A 346 25.29 -22.75 -4.70
N LYS A 347 26.12 -23.80 -4.72
CA LYS A 347 27.32 -23.87 -5.57
C LYS A 347 26.99 -23.72 -7.05
N ARG A 348 26.06 -24.53 -7.57
CA ARG A 348 25.61 -24.44 -8.99
C ARG A 348 25.06 -23.06 -9.35
N SER A 349 24.42 -22.39 -8.40
CA SER A 349 23.94 -21.01 -8.57
C SER A 349 25.10 -20.01 -8.64
N VAL A 350 26.13 -20.16 -7.79
CA VAL A 350 27.38 -19.38 -7.83
C VAL A 350 28.14 -19.61 -9.14
N GLU A 351 28.41 -20.87 -9.52
CA GLU A 351 29.10 -21.25 -10.76
C GLU A 351 28.47 -20.60 -12.00
N ARG A 352 27.13 -20.67 -12.09
CA ARG A 352 26.36 -20.09 -13.20
C ARG A 352 26.30 -18.55 -13.18
N LEU A 353 26.63 -17.91 -12.05
CA LEU A 353 26.72 -16.45 -11.93
C LEU A 353 28.13 -15.91 -12.18
N GLN A 354 29.15 -16.77 -12.33
CA GLN A 354 30.52 -16.34 -12.62
C GLN A 354 30.67 -15.87 -14.07
N SER A 355 31.39 -14.76 -14.26
CA SER A 355 31.85 -14.33 -15.58
C SER A 355 32.81 -15.36 -16.18
N LYS A 356 32.61 -15.69 -17.48
CA LYS A 356 33.49 -16.61 -18.21
C LYS A 356 34.95 -16.13 -18.14
N GLY A 357 35.84 -16.97 -17.63
CA GLY A 357 37.26 -16.68 -17.42
C GLY A 357 37.66 -16.37 -15.97
N THR A 358 36.72 -16.32 -15.02
CA THR A 358 37.01 -16.08 -13.59
C THR A 358 37.04 -17.40 -12.82
N THR A 359 38.20 -17.85 -12.35
CA THR A 359 38.35 -19.07 -11.53
C THR A 359 38.08 -18.80 -10.05
N VAL A 360 36.84 -18.43 -9.71
CA VAL A 360 36.41 -18.24 -8.32
C VAL A 360 35.93 -19.59 -7.77
N ASN A 361 36.51 -20.05 -6.66
CA ASN A 361 36.11 -21.33 -6.08
C ASN A 361 34.68 -21.24 -5.49
N ALA A 362 33.77 -22.05 -6.03
CA ALA A 362 32.37 -22.08 -5.60
C ALA A 362 32.22 -22.68 -4.18
N ASP A 363 33.03 -23.68 -3.81
CA ASP A 363 33.06 -24.24 -2.46
C ASP A 363 33.46 -23.17 -1.43
N GLU A 364 34.55 -22.43 -1.72
CA GLU A 364 35.07 -21.37 -0.87
C GLU A 364 34.07 -20.20 -0.75
N THR A 365 33.44 -19.81 -1.86
CA THR A 365 32.41 -18.76 -1.90
C THR A 365 31.22 -19.14 -1.04
N VAL A 366 30.70 -20.36 -1.18
CA VAL A 366 29.56 -20.85 -0.39
C VAL A 366 29.94 -21.08 1.07
N ALA A 367 31.17 -21.54 1.36
CA ALA A 367 31.69 -21.65 2.72
C ALA A 367 31.78 -20.27 3.41
N MET A 368 32.25 -19.24 2.69
CA MET A 368 32.27 -17.86 3.19
C MET A 368 30.87 -17.29 3.42
N MET A 369 29.90 -17.60 2.55
CA MET A 369 28.48 -17.25 2.78
C MET A 369 27.93 -17.91 4.05
N ILE A 370 28.17 -19.21 4.23
CA ILE A 370 27.74 -19.98 5.41
C ILE A 370 28.43 -19.48 6.69
N HIS A 371 29.72 -19.16 6.64
CA HIS A 371 30.45 -18.58 7.76
C HIS A 371 29.89 -17.20 8.15
N THR A 372 29.59 -16.36 7.15
CA THR A 372 29.01 -15.03 7.35
C THR A 372 27.62 -15.12 8.00
N ASP A 373 26.72 -15.98 7.52
CA ASP A 373 25.42 -16.23 8.17
C ASP A 373 25.58 -16.68 9.63
N GLN A 374 26.49 -17.62 9.91
CA GLN A 374 26.76 -18.08 11.27
C GLN A 374 27.28 -16.97 12.18
N VAL A 375 28.14 -16.07 11.67
CA VAL A 375 28.67 -14.93 12.43
C VAL A 375 27.57 -13.88 12.65
N GLU A 376 26.83 -13.48 11.62
CA GLU A 376 25.72 -12.52 11.75
C GLU A 376 24.62 -13.03 12.70
N ARG A 377 24.33 -14.34 12.69
CA ARG A 377 23.36 -14.96 13.58
C ARG A 377 23.85 -15.03 15.02
N LYS A 378 25.09 -15.48 15.27
CA LYS A 378 25.69 -15.45 16.62
C LYS A 378 25.70 -14.05 17.22
N ILE A 379 26.01 -13.04 16.40
CA ILE A 379 25.94 -11.62 16.80
C ILE A 379 24.49 -11.20 17.09
N SER A 380 23.53 -11.62 16.27
CA SER A 380 22.11 -11.24 16.36
C SER A 380 21.28 -12.03 17.38
N GLU A 381 21.78 -13.17 17.88
CA GLU A 381 21.06 -14.02 18.83
C GLU A 381 20.78 -13.29 20.16
N GLY A 382 19.65 -13.66 20.79
CA GLY A 382 19.15 -12.99 22.00
C GLY A 382 18.67 -11.54 21.86
N THR A 383 18.82 -10.90 20.69
CA THR A 383 18.44 -9.48 20.51
C THR A 383 16.99 -9.26 20.05
N GLY A 384 16.44 -8.08 20.34
CA GLY A 384 15.06 -7.70 20.01
C GLY A 384 14.87 -6.18 19.94
N TYR A 385 13.72 -5.71 19.46
CA TYR A 385 13.49 -4.27 19.17
C TYR A 385 13.76 -3.33 20.35
N LEU A 386 13.42 -3.73 21.58
CA LEU A 386 13.72 -2.95 22.80
C LEU A 386 15.22 -2.66 23.00
N HIS A 387 16.13 -3.47 22.44
CA HIS A 387 17.57 -3.22 22.51
C HIS A 387 18.04 -2.05 21.63
N CYS A 388 17.24 -1.64 20.64
CA CYS A 388 17.53 -0.44 19.84
C CYS A 388 17.39 0.84 20.70
N PHE A 389 16.49 0.82 21.69
CA PHE A 389 16.28 1.92 22.63
C PHE A 389 17.07 1.76 23.94
N ARG A 390 17.67 0.59 24.20
CA ARG A 390 18.39 0.30 25.46
C ARG A 390 19.86 0.70 25.37
N GLY A 391 20.23 1.67 26.21
CA GLY A 391 21.59 2.21 26.30
C GLY A 391 21.80 3.43 25.38
N ARG A 392 22.57 4.41 25.87
CA ARG A 392 22.75 5.73 25.24
C ARG A 392 23.25 5.65 23.78
N VAL A 393 24.05 4.63 23.47
CA VAL A 393 24.64 4.44 22.14
C VAL A 393 23.62 3.92 21.13
N ASN A 394 22.92 2.83 21.44
CA ASN A 394 21.89 2.25 20.55
C ASN A 394 20.76 3.25 20.30
N LEU A 395 20.32 3.96 21.35
CA LEU A 395 19.31 4.99 21.24
C LEU A 395 19.75 6.11 20.27
N ARG A 396 20.97 6.62 20.41
CA ARG A 396 21.53 7.65 19.51
C ARG A 396 21.61 7.17 18.06
N ARG A 397 21.98 5.90 17.80
CA ARG A 397 22.00 5.35 16.43
C ARG A 397 20.60 5.19 15.85
N THR A 398 19.66 4.73 16.66
CA THR A 398 18.26 4.55 16.25
C THR A 398 17.61 5.90 15.95
N GLU A 399 17.86 6.91 16.80
CA GLU A 399 17.51 8.31 16.53
C GLU A 399 18.09 8.78 15.19
N ILE A 400 19.38 8.62 14.95
CA ILE A 400 20.03 9.08 13.71
C ILE A 400 19.44 8.37 12.47
N ALA A 401 19.22 7.06 12.53
CA ALA A 401 18.61 6.31 11.44
C ALA A 401 17.16 6.78 11.16
N CYS A 402 16.32 6.88 12.20
CA CYS A 402 14.93 7.33 12.07
C CYS A 402 14.85 8.77 11.56
N LEU A 403 15.65 9.69 12.10
CA LEU A 403 15.60 11.10 11.72
C LEU A 403 16.23 11.37 10.35
N THR A 404 17.24 10.63 9.91
CA THR A 404 17.74 10.74 8.51
C THR A 404 16.65 10.36 7.51
N TRP A 405 15.90 9.29 7.78
CA TRP A 405 14.72 8.90 6.99
C TRP A 405 13.61 9.96 7.05
N ILE A 406 13.23 10.44 8.24
CA ILE A 406 12.20 11.48 8.40
C ILE A 406 12.58 12.78 7.67
N CYS A 407 13.85 13.20 7.73
CA CYS A 407 14.34 14.40 7.06
C CYS A 407 14.14 14.34 5.54
N GLN A 408 14.28 13.16 4.92
CA GLN A 408 14.00 12.97 3.49
C GLN A 408 12.52 13.25 3.15
N THR A 409 11.59 12.88 4.03
CA THR A 409 10.16 13.21 3.88
C THR A 409 9.89 14.70 4.11
N ILE A 410 10.31 15.24 5.25
CA ILE A 410 9.86 16.57 5.69
C ILE A 410 10.65 17.74 5.09
N CYS A 411 11.66 17.47 4.26
CA CYS A 411 12.41 18.50 3.52
C CYS A 411 11.67 19.08 2.30
N GLY A 412 10.47 18.60 1.96
CA GLY A 412 9.65 19.14 0.86
C GLY A 412 9.35 18.18 -0.30
N SER A 413 9.66 16.88 -0.16
CA SER A 413 9.48 15.89 -1.25
C SER A 413 8.01 15.68 -1.68
N SER A 414 7.03 16.16 -0.92
CA SER A 414 5.62 16.26 -1.33
C SER A 414 5.43 17.08 -2.63
N PHE A 415 6.25 18.10 -2.88
CA PHE A 415 6.18 18.88 -4.13
C PHE A 415 6.55 18.06 -5.38
N MET A 416 7.49 17.12 -5.26
CA MET A 416 7.85 16.22 -6.36
C MET A 416 6.73 15.22 -6.64
N GLY A 417 6.15 14.65 -5.58
CA GLY A 417 5.04 13.69 -5.70
C GLY A 417 3.76 14.30 -6.30
N ASN A 418 3.47 15.56 -5.99
CA ASN A 418 2.28 16.28 -6.46
C ASN A 418 2.63 17.38 -7.49
N SER A 419 3.64 17.12 -8.32
CA SER A 419 4.32 18.14 -9.14
C SER A 419 3.44 18.82 -10.19
N THR A 420 2.71 18.06 -11.02
CA THR A 420 1.78 18.64 -12.02
C THR A 420 0.76 19.57 -11.35
N TYR A 421 0.15 19.10 -10.26
CA TYR A 421 -0.81 19.87 -9.47
C TYR A 421 -0.17 21.12 -8.84
N PHE A 422 1.09 21.06 -8.39
CA PHE A 422 1.80 22.23 -7.92
C PHE A 422 2.06 23.26 -9.02
N TYR A 423 2.39 22.82 -10.25
CA TYR A 423 2.57 23.72 -11.40
C TYR A 423 1.24 24.41 -11.78
N GLU A 424 0.13 23.67 -11.83
CA GLU A 424 -1.23 24.21 -12.01
C GLU A 424 -1.56 25.25 -10.92
N GLN A 425 -1.32 24.92 -9.64
CA GLN A 425 -1.55 25.85 -8.53
C GLN A 425 -0.61 27.07 -8.54
N ALA A 426 0.60 26.96 -9.10
CA ALA A 426 1.47 28.10 -9.38
C ALA A 426 0.93 29.02 -10.50
N GLY A 427 -0.04 28.56 -11.29
CA GLY A 427 -0.67 29.31 -12.39
C GLY A 427 -0.04 29.03 -13.76
N LEU A 428 0.55 27.85 -13.97
CA LEU A 428 0.92 27.34 -15.29
C LEU A 428 -0.29 26.64 -15.93
N ALA A 429 -0.35 26.62 -17.27
CA ALA A 429 -1.35 25.86 -17.99
C ALA A 429 -1.05 24.36 -17.98
N ASP A 430 -2.10 23.53 -18.02
CA ASP A 430 -2.07 22.08 -17.80
C ASP A 430 -1.03 21.37 -18.69
N SER A 431 -0.88 21.77 -19.95
CA SER A 431 0.13 21.25 -20.87
C SER A 431 1.56 21.57 -20.41
N SER A 432 1.82 22.82 -20.04
CA SER A 432 3.13 23.25 -19.50
C SER A 432 3.42 22.62 -18.13
N ALA A 433 2.40 22.39 -17.30
CA ALA A 433 2.53 21.64 -16.05
C ALA A 433 2.95 20.18 -16.30
N PHE A 434 2.33 19.52 -17.29
CA PHE A 434 2.68 18.16 -17.70
C PHE A 434 4.10 18.06 -18.28
N ASP A 435 4.47 18.97 -19.20
CA ASP A 435 5.82 19.03 -19.79
C ASP A 435 6.91 19.24 -18.72
N LEU A 436 6.65 20.12 -17.74
CA LEU A 436 7.56 20.34 -16.61
C LEU A 436 7.66 19.12 -15.69
N THR A 437 6.57 18.38 -15.45
CA THR A 437 6.63 17.11 -14.72
C THR A 437 7.47 16.04 -15.46
N ILE A 438 7.43 15.98 -16.79
CA ILE A 438 8.31 15.09 -17.57
C ILE A 438 9.78 15.54 -17.42
N ALA A 439 10.06 16.84 -17.55
CA ALA A 439 11.40 17.40 -17.35
C ALA A 439 11.94 17.13 -15.93
N GLN A 440 11.06 17.17 -14.93
CA GLN A 440 11.37 16.86 -13.53
C GLN A 440 11.85 15.41 -13.36
N PHE A 441 11.15 14.43 -13.93
CA PHE A 441 11.57 13.02 -13.85
C PHE A 441 12.89 12.76 -14.58
N ALA A 442 13.11 13.40 -15.73
CA ALA A 442 14.39 13.32 -16.44
C ALA A 442 15.56 13.89 -15.62
N LEU A 443 15.36 15.05 -14.98
CA LEU A 443 16.36 15.66 -14.09
C LEU A 443 16.61 14.84 -12.83
N GLY A 444 15.57 14.24 -12.23
CA GLY A 444 15.71 13.37 -11.06
C GLY A 444 16.50 12.09 -11.35
N PHE A 445 16.32 11.50 -12.53
CA PHE A 445 17.16 10.38 -13.01
C PHE A 445 18.63 10.80 -13.15
N ILE A 446 18.90 11.94 -13.80
CA ILE A 446 20.27 12.45 -13.98
C ILE A 446 20.92 12.77 -12.62
N GLY A 447 20.20 13.44 -11.71
CA GLY A 447 20.66 13.72 -10.35
C GLY A 447 21.00 12.45 -9.57
N THR A 448 20.13 11.44 -9.64
CA THR A 448 20.34 10.13 -9.02
C THR A 448 21.61 9.45 -9.54
N VAL A 449 21.85 9.43 -10.85
CA VAL A 449 23.07 8.84 -11.45
C VAL A 449 24.33 9.63 -11.06
N LEU A 450 24.26 10.97 -11.03
CA LEU A 450 25.38 11.82 -10.62
C LEU A 450 25.70 11.72 -9.11
N SER A 451 24.74 11.28 -8.28
CA SER A 451 24.95 11.08 -6.85
C SER A 451 26.03 10.01 -6.54
N TRP A 452 26.13 8.94 -7.34
CA TRP A 452 27.06 7.83 -7.10
C TRP A 452 28.55 8.27 -7.12
N PRO A 453 29.06 8.91 -8.20
CA PRO A 453 30.43 9.42 -8.23
C PRO A 453 30.69 10.59 -7.26
N LEU A 454 29.63 11.26 -6.76
CA LEU A 454 29.72 12.31 -5.75
C LEU A 454 29.90 11.72 -4.34
N MET A 455 29.08 10.74 -3.96
CA MET A 455 29.14 9.99 -2.69
C MET A 455 30.49 9.30 -2.46
N ALA A 456 31.08 8.77 -3.52
CA ALA A 456 32.40 8.15 -3.49
C ALA A 456 33.52 9.14 -3.14
N ARG A 457 33.42 10.41 -3.57
CA ARG A 457 34.49 11.41 -3.41
C ARG A 457 34.31 12.30 -2.17
N VAL A 458 33.14 12.89 -1.96
CA VAL A 458 32.98 14.05 -1.05
C VAL A 458 32.76 13.67 0.42
N GLY A 459 32.00 12.59 0.67
CA GLY A 459 31.50 12.21 2.00
C GLY A 459 29.98 12.36 2.12
N ARG A 460 29.32 11.36 2.72
CA ARG A 460 27.86 11.27 2.80
C ARG A 460 27.29 12.43 3.63
N ARG A 461 27.89 12.71 4.79
CA ARG A 461 27.43 13.78 5.70
C ARG A 461 27.54 15.14 5.03
N LYS A 462 28.64 15.41 4.32
CA LYS A 462 28.83 16.70 3.62
C LYS A 462 27.76 16.92 2.56
N ILE A 463 27.51 15.93 1.71
CA ILE A 463 26.50 16.01 0.65
C ILE A 463 25.10 16.22 1.26
N TYR A 464 24.73 15.43 2.26
CA TYR A 464 23.42 15.48 2.88
C TYR A 464 23.14 16.82 3.60
N VAL A 465 24.12 17.34 4.36
CA VAL A 465 23.98 18.62 5.09
C VAL A 465 23.94 19.82 4.13
N TRP A 466 24.81 19.88 3.13
CA TRP A 466 24.76 20.95 2.13
C TRP A 466 23.55 20.86 1.20
N GLY A 467 23.07 19.64 0.92
CA GLY A 467 21.80 19.39 0.24
C GLY A 467 20.63 20.02 0.97
N LEU A 468 20.42 19.68 2.25
CA LEU A 468 19.35 20.29 3.07
C LEU A 468 19.45 21.82 3.17
N PHE A 469 20.67 22.38 3.24
CA PHE A 469 20.86 23.84 3.19
C PHE A 469 20.37 24.42 1.85
N LEU A 470 20.79 23.84 0.72
CA LEU A 470 20.43 24.36 -0.61
C LEU A 470 18.93 24.19 -0.89
N LEU A 471 18.33 23.06 -0.50
CA LEU A 471 16.88 22.85 -0.58
C LEU A 471 16.10 23.87 0.28
N THR A 472 16.58 24.18 1.49
CA THR A 472 16.00 25.24 2.34
C THR A 472 15.99 26.59 1.63
N VAL A 473 17.11 26.97 0.99
CA VAL A 473 17.23 28.23 0.24
C VAL A 473 16.28 28.24 -0.97
N ILE A 474 16.25 27.16 -1.77
CA ILE A 474 15.36 27.07 -2.94
C ILE A 474 13.90 27.20 -2.53
N LEU A 475 13.45 26.43 -1.52
CA LEU A 475 12.07 26.49 -1.03
C LEU A 475 11.69 27.86 -0.46
N PHE A 476 12.62 28.53 0.23
CA PHE A 476 12.38 29.89 0.72
C PHE A 476 12.18 30.89 -0.43
N VAL A 477 13.01 30.83 -1.47
CA VAL A 477 12.88 31.69 -2.67
C VAL A 477 11.58 31.38 -3.43
N THR A 478 11.21 30.10 -3.59
CA THR A 478 9.93 29.70 -4.18
C THR A 478 8.74 30.26 -3.38
N GLY A 479 8.81 30.20 -2.05
CA GLY A 479 7.81 30.83 -1.17
C GLY A 479 7.70 32.34 -1.39
N CYS A 480 8.83 33.05 -1.49
CA CYS A 480 8.86 34.49 -1.77
C CYS A 480 8.21 34.85 -3.12
N LEU A 481 8.47 34.08 -4.19
CA LEU A 481 7.82 34.29 -5.49
C LEU A 481 6.30 34.05 -5.45
N GLY A 482 5.84 33.19 -4.53
CA GLY A 482 4.43 32.91 -4.25
C GLY A 482 3.70 33.97 -3.43
N ILE A 483 4.36 35.01 -2.92
CA ILE A 483 3.70 36.09 -2.15
C ILE A 483 2.78 36.97 -3.02
N PRO A 484 3.25 37.58 -4.13
CA PRO A 484 2.47 38.56 -4.89
C PRO A 484 1.45 37.88 -5.83
N PRO A 485 0.41 38.61 -6.32
CA PRO A 485 -0.65 38.06 -7.19
C PRO A 485 -0.09 37.25 -8.38
N LYS A 486 -0.77 36.17 -8.80
CA LYS A 486 -0.25 35.27 -9.87
C LYS A 486 0.05 36.05 -11.16
N ALA A 487 1.19 35.76 -11.78
CA ALA A 487 1.61 36.36 -13.04
C ALA A 487 2.57 35.40 -13.77
N ALA A 488 2.41 35.24 -15.08
CA ALA A 488 3.05 34.17 -15.87
C ALA A 488 4.56 34.06 -15.65
N SER A 489 5.30 35.18 -15.63
CA SER A 489 6.76 35.17 -15.41
C SER A 489 7.17 34.60 -14.04
N ARG A 490 6.37 34.81 -13.00
CA ARG A 490 6.60 34.22 -11.66
C ARG A 490 6.09 32.79 -11.57
N SER A 491 5.01 32.44 -12.27
CA SER A 491 4.54 31.04 -12.38
C SER A 491 5.60 30.15 -13.05
N TRP A 492 6.21 30.62 -14.15
CA TRP A 492 7.37 29.94 -14.77
C TRP A 492 8.59 29.91 -13.85
N GLY A 493 8.90 31.02 -13.14
CA GLY A 493 10.00 31.05 -12.17
C GLY A 493 9.84 30.05 -11.01
N ILE A 494 8.62 29.92 -10.47
CA ILE A 494 8.26 28.90 -9.47
C ILE A 494 8.43 27.49 -10.06
N GLY A 495 8.00 27.29 -11.31
CA GLY A 495 8.16 26.02 -12.02
C GLY A 495 9.63 25.60 -12.18
N SER A 496 10.47 26.51 -12.69
CA SER A 496 11.91 26.27 -12.84
C SER A 496 12.62 26.03 -11.51
N LEU A 497 12.22 26.70 -10.42
CA LEU A 497 12.78 26.44 -9.09
C LEU A 497 12.42 25.06 -8.55
N LEU A 498 11.24 24.51 -8.87
CA LEU A 498 10.92 23.11 -8.50
C LEU A 498 11.79 22.10 -9.27
N LEU A 499 12.10 22.34 -10.55
CA LEU A 499 13.07 21.51 -11.29
C LEU A 499 14.47 21.54 -10.65
N VAL A 500 14.93 22.72 -10.22
CA VAL A 500 16.22 22.88 -9.51
C VAL A 500 16.18 22.23 -8.13
N TYR A 501 15.06 22.32 -7.41
CA TYR A 501 14.82 21.60 -6.16
C TYR A 501 14.92 20.07 -6.37
N THR A 502 14.24 19.51 -7.37
CA THR A 502 14.28 18.08 -7.69
C THR A 502 15.69 17.62 -7.99
N PHE A 503 16.38 18.27 -8.92
CA PHE A 503 17.77 17.91 -9.26
C PHE A 503 18.68 17.97 -8.02
N THR A 504 18.53 18.99 -7.18
CA THR A 504 19.28 19.13 -5.92
C THR A 504 18.95 18.01 -4.95
N TYR A 505 17.68 17.64 -4.80
CA TYR A 505 17.22 16.60 -3.89
C TYR A 505 17.74 15.22 -4.33
N ASP A 506 17.64 14.89 -5.62
CA ASP A 506 18.04 13.59 -6.16
C ASP A 506 19.57 13.43 -6.33
N ILE A 507 20.34 14.52 -6.46
CA ILE A 507 21.81 14.45 -6.36
C ILE A 507 22.33 14.45 -4.90
N THR A 508 21.50 14.82 -3.91
CA THR A 508 21.90 14.90 -2.49
C THR A 508 21.04 14.05 -1.53
N VAL A 509 19.89 14.56 -1.07
CA VAL A 509 19.13 14.00 0.06
C VAL A 509 18.48 12.65 -0.27
N GLY A 510 18.02 12.45 -1.51
CA GLY A 510 17.39 11.20 -1.97
C GLY A 510 18.32 9.99 -1.79
N PRO A 511 19.34 9.80 -2.64
CA PRO A 511 20.20 8.60 -2.60
C PRO A 511 21.02 8.47 -1.32
N VAL A 512 21.57 9.58 -0.79
CA VAL A 512 22.49 9.55 0.36
C VAL A 512 21.79 9.05 1.64
N CYS A 513 20.48 9.26 1.79
CA CYS A 513 19.69 8.74 2.90
C CYS A 513 19.77 7.20 3.00
N TYR A 514 19.71 6.50 1.86
CA TYR A 514 19.77 5.03 1.82
C TYR A 514 21.13 4.51 2.31
N SER A 515 22.23 5.12 1.87
CA SER A 515 23.58 4.79 2.34
C SER A 515 23.75 5.06 3.83
N LEU A 516 23.36 6.25 4.32
CA LEU A 516 23.49 6.62 5.73
C LEU A 516 22.73 5.66 6.66
N VAL A 517 21.52 5.25 6.29
CA VAL A 517 20.71 4.36 7.14
C VAL A 517 21.17 2.90 7.06
N ALA A 518 21.84 2.48 5.99
CA ALA A 518 22.53 1.19 5.95
C ALA A 518 23.84 1.18 6.76
N GLU A 519 24.62 2.27 6.69
CA GLU A 519 25.99 2.36 7.21
C GLU A 519 26.07 2.60 8.74
N LEU A 520 25.16 3.41 9.31
CA LEU A 520 25.27 3.90 10.70
C LEU A 520 24.76 2.99 11.83
N PRO A 521 23.76 2.11 11.64
CA PRO A 521 23.36 1.14 12.66
C PRO A 521 24.46 0.11 12.97
N SER A 522 24.65 -0.22 14.25
CA SER A 522 25.55 -1.30 14.66
C SER A 522 25.13 -2.61 13.99
N SER A 523 26.10 -3.39 13.53
CA SER A 523 25.90 -4.67 12.83
C SER A 523 24.89 -5.57 13.55
N ARG A 524 24.91 -5.61 14.89
CA ARG A 524 24.02 -6.42 15.72
C ARG A 524 22.54 -6.02 15.71
N LEU A 525 22.24 -4.76 15.43
CA LEU A 525 20.87 -4.22 15.44
C LEU A 525 20.44 -3.65 14.09
N ARG A 526 21.28 -3.76 13.05
CA ARG A 526 21.11 -3.11 11.74
C ARG A 526 19.72 -3.34 11.15
N GLN A 527 19.32 -4.59 10.93
CA GLN A 527 18.01 -4.93 10.36
C GLN A 527 16.85 -4.30 11.14
N ARG A 528 16.85 -4.38 12.48
CA ARG A 528 15.77 -3.84 13.32
C ARG A 528 15.77 -2.30 13.35
N THR A 529 16.94 -1.69 13.30
CA THR A 529 17.10 -0.23 13.26
C THR A 529 16.59 0.33 11.94
N ILE A 530 16.89 -0.33 10.82
CA ILE A 530 16.39 0.01 9.48
C ILE A 530 14.86 -0.13 9.42
N VAL A 531 14.28 -1.21 9.98
CA VAL A 531 12.83 -1.41 10.04
C VAL A 531 12.14 -0.32 10.88
N LEU A 532 12.68 0.01 12.08
CA LEU A 532 12.15 1.10 12.90
C LEU A 532 12.20 2.45 12.16
N ALA A 533 13.31 2.72 11.46
CA ALA A 533 13.50 3.97 10.73
C ALA A 533 12.61 4.08 9.48
N ARG A 534 12.36 2.98 8.77
CA ARG A 534 11.43 2.95 7.63
C ARG A 534 9.96 3.07 8.07
N ASN A 535 9.60 2.52 9.23
CA ASN A 535 8.28 2.75 9.82
C ASN A 535 8.11 4.21 10.26
N ALA A 536 9.16 4.83 10.81
CA ALA A 536 9.16 6.26 11.15
C ALA A 536 8.99 7.14 9.89
N TYR A 537 9.69 6.82 8.78
CA TYR A 537 9.46 7.43 7.46
C TYR A 537 7.99 7.32 7.01
N ASN A 538 7.41 6.11 7.06
CA ASN A 538 6.03 5.88 6.60
C ASN A 538 5.02 6.69 7.44
N ILE A 539 5.11 6.64 8.77
CA ILE A 539 4.18 7.33 9.68
C ILE A 539 4.24 8.84 9.48
N VAL A 540 5.44 9.42 9.40
CA VAL A 540 5.61 10.86 9.15
C VAL A 540 5.23 11.21 7.70
N GLY A 541 5.43 10.31 6.74
CA GLY A 541 4.99 10.44 5.35
C GLY A 541 3.48 10.59 5.19
N VAL A 542 2.69 9.77 5.89
CA VAL A 542 1.23 9.91 5.88
C VAL A 542 0.82 11.28 6.43
N ALA A 543 1.39 11.71 7.56
CA ALA A 543 1.05 12.99 8.19
C ALA A 543 1.50 14.22 7.37
N TYR A 544 2.75 14.24 6.89
CA TYR A 544 3.33 15.40 6.21
C TYR A 544 3.05 15.40 4.70
N THR A 545 3.32 14.29 4.01
CA THR A 545 3.23 14.25 2.54
C THR A 545 1.80 14.09 2.05
N ASN A 546 1.03 13.19 2.67
CA ASN A 546 -0.31 12.85 2.18
C ASN A 546 -1.39 13.77 2.77
N ILE A 547 -1.35 14.08 4.07
CA ILE A 547 -2.32 14.99 4.70
C ILE A 547 -1.90 16.45 4.50
N ILE A 548 -0.85 16.92 5.17
CA ILE A 548 -0.44 18.34 5.14
C ILE A 548 -0.12 18.81 3.71
N GLY A 549 0.60 18.00 2.92
CA GLY A 549 0.94 18.30 1.54
C GLY A 549 -0.27 18.59 0.66
N LEU A 550 -1.19 17.62 0.53
CA LEU A 550 -2.40 17.78 -0.29
C LEU A 550 -3.30 18.91 0.21
N TYR A 551 -3.51 19.04 1.53
CA TYR A 551 -4.33 20.12 2.10
C TYR A 551 -3.74 21.51 1.85
N SER A 552 -2.41 21.65 1.86
CA SER A 552 -1.72 22.91 1.58
C SER A 552 -1.83 23.37 0.12
N LEU A 553 -2.01 22.43 -0.82
CA LEU A 553 -2.13 22.73 -2.25
C LEU A 553 -3.58 22.84 -2.72
N ASN A 554 -4.52 22.12 -2.10
CA ASN A 554 -5.90 22.07 -2.53
C ASN A 554 -6.62 23.44 -2.38
N PRO A 555 -7.18 24.02 -3.47
CA PRO A 555 -7.96 25.25 -3.44
C PRO A 555 -9.18 25.26 -2.51
N THR A 556 -9.81 24.10 -2.27
CA THR A 556 -10.98 23.97 -1.38
C THR A 556 -10.62 23.70 0.08
N ALA A 557 -9.33 23.50 0.39
CA ALA A 557 -8.84 23.30 1.75
C ALA A 557 -8.04 24.52 2.25
N TRP A 558 -6.72 24.43 2.37
CA TRP A 558 -5.91 25.55 2.90
C TRP A 558 -5.43 26.52 1.82
N ASN A 559 -5.40 26.11 0.55
CA ASN A 559 -5.12 26.96 -0.61
C ASN A 559 -3.86 27.85 -0.44
N TRP A 560 -2.76 27.29 0.09
CA TRP A 560 -1.49 28.00 0.20
C TRP A 560 -0.75 28.03 -1.13
N GLY A 561 -0.94 27.03 -1.99
CA GLY A 561 -0.28 26.92 -3.30
C GLY A 561 1.23 27.06 -3.16
N ALA A 562 1.86 27.95 -3.93
CA ALA A 562 3.29 28.23 -3.83
C ALA A 562 3.77 28.74 -2.44
N LYS A 563 2.89 29.35 -1.63
CA LYS A 563 3.24 29.83 -0.28
C LYS A 563 3.50 28.68 0.71
N SER A 564 2.99 27.48 0.42
CA SER A 564 3.31 26.27 1.20
C SER A 564 4.82 25.99 1.25
N ALA A 565 5.60 26.46 0.28
CA ALA A 565 7.05 26.30 0.26
C ALA A 565 7.74 26.90 1.49
N PHE A 566 7.16 27.92 2.15
CA PHE A 566 7.67 28.43 3.44
C PHE A 566 7.55 27.40 4.57
N PHE A 567 6.46 26.65 4.64
CA PHE A 567 6.28 25.60 5.65
C PHE A 567 7.33 24.49 5.46
N TRP A 568 7.54 24.06 4.22
CA TRP A 568 8.54 23.05 3.90
C TRP A 568 9.99 23.58 4.05
N ALA A 569 10.25 24.86 3.73
CA ALA A 569 11.54 25.49 4.01
C ALA A 569 11.85 25.52 5.51
N GLY A 570 10.86 25.84 6.35
CA GLY A 570 11.01 25.80 7.82
C GLY A 570 11.35 24.40 8.34
N ASN A 571 10.67 23.37 7.85
CA ASN A 571 10.99 21.98 8.19
C ASN A 571 12.38 21.56 7.67
N CYS A 572 12.73 21.93 6.43
CA CYS A 572 14.04 21.67 5.85
C CYS A 572 15.18 22.35 6.62
N ALA A 573 14.96 23.58 7.12
CA ALA A 573 15.90 24.29 7.98
C ALA A 573 16.13 23.56 9.32
N LEU A 574 15.07 23.03 9.94
CA LEU A 574 15.19 22.20 11.14
C LEU A 574 15.95 20.89 10.87
N CYS A 575 15.71 20.25 9.72
CA CYS A 575 16.48 19.09 9.25
C CYS A 575 17.96 19.42 9.06
N PHE A 576 18.27 20.56 8.43
CA PHE A 576 19.64 21.04 8.25
C PHE A 576 20.36 21.24 9.59
N VAL A 577 19.73 21.95 10.54
CA VAL A 577 20.29 22.18 11.88
C VAL A 577 20.51 20.85 12.61
N TRP A 578 19.53 19.95 12.58
CA TRP A 578 19.67 18.61 13.19
C TRP A 578 20.83 17.82 12.56
N ALA A 579 20.87 17.72 11.22
CA ALA A 579 21.89 16.98 10.51
C ALA A 579 23.30 17.56 10.74
N TYR A 580 23.42 18.89 10.80
CA TYR A 580 24.69 19.55 11.11
C TYR A 580 25.26 19.13 12.48
N PHE A 581 24.42 19.00 13.52
CA PHE A 581 24.88 18.65 14.87
C PHE A 581 24.90 17.14 15.18
N ARG A 582 23.98 16.34 14.62
CA ARG A 582 23.74 14.94 15.01
C ARG A 582 24.20 13.89 13.99
N LEU A 583 24.21 14.21 12.69
CA LEU A 583 24.62 13.27 11.65
C LEU A 583 26.16 13.13 11.61
N PRO A 584 26.71 11.90 11.75
CA PRO A 584 28.15 11.65 11.59
C PRO A 584 28.52 11.38 10.12
N GLU A 585 29.83 11.37 9.83
CA GLU A 585 30.37 10.98 8.51
C GLU A 585 30.86 9.52 8.56
N PRO A 586 30.28 8.59 7.79
CA PRO A 586 30.74 7.20 7.70
C PRO A 586 31.78 6.93 6.61
N LYS A 587 32.07 7.90 5.72
CA LYS A 587 33.03 7.69 4.62
C LYS A 587 34.40 7.22 5.14
N ASP A 588 34.97 6.23 4.44
CA ASP A 588 36.28 5.61 4.68
C ASP A 588 36.42 4.93 6.06
N ARG A 589 35.33 4.44 6.66
CA ARG A 589 35.33 3.71 7.94
C ARG A 589 34.72 2.33 7.84
N SER A 590 35.31 1.38 8.56
CA SER A 590 34.74 0.06 8.82
C SER A 590 33.60 0.10 9.86
N TYR A 591 32.74 -0.91 9.85
CA TYR A 591 31.70 -1.05 10.87
C TYR A 591 32.25 -1.18 12.31
N ALA A 592 33.47 -1.73 12.48
CA ALA A 592 34.12 -1.85 13.78
C ALA A 592 34.59 -0.49 14.32
N GLU A 593 35.24 0.34 13.48
CA GLU A 593 35.60 1.71 13.85
C GLU A 593 34.38 2.57 14.16
N LEU A 594 33.32 2.46 13.33
CA LEU A 594 32.05 3.15 13.59
C LEU A 594 31.45 2.69 14.93
N ASP A 595 31.50 1.41 15.23
CA ASP A 595 30.96 0.90 16.49
C ASP A 595 31.74 1.44 17.70
N MET A 596 33.06 1.48 17.65
CA MET A 596 33.90 2.11 18.68
C MET A 596 33.72 3.62 18.79
N LEU A 597 33.62 4.37 17.68
CA LEU A 597 33.36 5.82 17.69
C LEU A 597 32.03 6.16 18.37
N PHE A 598 31.03 5.30 18.19
CA PHE A 598 29.73 5.41 18.85
C PHE A 598 29.78 5.06 20.34
N ASP A 599 30.50 3.99 20.72
CA ASP A 599 30.66 3.56 22.13
C ASP A 599 31.53 4.51 22.96
N GLN A 600 32.59 5.07 22.37
CA GLN A 600 33.38 6.18 22.95
C GLN A 600 32.58 7.50 23.06
N GLY A 601 31.33 7.54 22.56
CA GLY A 601 30.44 8.69 22.69
C GLY A 601 30.83 9.91 21.83
N VAL A 602 31.75 9.76 20.88
CA VAL A 602 32.37 10.85 20.11
C VAL A 602 31.31 11.77 19.48
N SER A 603 31.54 13.09 19.47
CA SER A 603 30.62 14.03 18.82
C SER A 603 30.54 13.75 17.32
N ALA A 604 29.34 13.73 16.73
CA ALA A 604 29.11 13.37 15.33
C ALA A 604 29.99 14.17 14.34
N ARG A 605 30.24 15.45 14.65
CA ARG A 605 31.11 16.35 13.87
C ARG A 605 32.60 15.94 13.86
N LYS A 606 33.05 15.09 14.79
CA LYS A 606 34.44 14.62 14.92
C LYS A 606 34.69 13.20 14.37
N PHE A 607 33.67 12.48 13.90
CA PHE A 607 33.82 11.09 13.41
C PHE A 607 34.87 10.94 12.29
N ALA A 608 34.95 11.91 11.37
CA ALA A 608 35.99 11.90 10.33
C ALA A 608 37.40 12.07 10.91
N THR A 609 37.58 12.94 11.91
CA THR A 609 38.88 13.36 12.46
C THR A 609 39.42 12.49 13.59
N THR A 610 38.58 11.72 14.29
CA THR A 610 39.03 10.88 15.41
C THR A 610 39.68 9.60 14.87
N TYR A 611 40.95 9.36 15.23
CA TYR A 611 41.60 8.08 14.98
C TYR A 611 41.11 7.02 15.98
N VAL A 612 40.90 5.79 15.50
CA VAL A 612 40.49 4.62 16.29
C VAL A 612 41.12 3.38 15.66
N ASN A 613 41.73 2.52 16.47
CA ASN A 613 42.28 1.24 16.02
C ASN A 613 41.46 0.09 16.62
N PRO A 614 40.70 -0.69 15.83
CA PRO A 614 39.90 -1.79 16.35
C PRO A 614 40.73 -2.91 17.01
N TYR A 615 41.96 -3.14 16.53
CA TYR A 615 42.82 -4.24 16.96
C TYR A 615 43.64 -3.94 18.24
N GLU A 616 43.70 -2.70 18.70
CA GLU A 616 44.35 -2.35 19.98
C GLU A 616 43.53 -2.82 21.20
N THR A 617 42.21 -2.88 21.06
CA THR A 617 41.31 -3.23 22.17
C THR A 617 41.49 -4.69 22.62
N GLU A 618 41.64 -5.61 21.65
CA GLU A 618 41.78 -7.05 21.92
C GLU A 618 43.05 -7.37 22.73
N ARG A 619 44.15 -6.64 22.49
CA ARG A 619 45.41 -6.80 23.24
C ARG A 619 45.26 -6.49 24.72
N ARG A 620 44.42 -5.51 25.10
CA ARG A 620 44.17 -5.21 26.52
C ARG A 620 43.35 -6.31 27.21
N SER A 621 42.30 -6.82 26.56
CA SER A 621 41.51 -7.93 27.10
C SER A 621 42.29 -9.24 27.28
N GLY A 622 43.41 -9.44 26.56
CA GLY A 622 44.29 -10.60 26.76
C GLY A 622 45.36 -10.42 27.84
N GLN A 623 45.72 -9.18 28.23
CA GLN A 623 46.80 -8.95 29.20
C GLN A 623 46.34 -9.00 30.67
N ASP A 624 45.08 -8.66 30.95
CA ASP A 624 44.55 -8.72 32.33
C ASP A 624 44.40 -10.17 32.85
N SER A 625 44.30 -11.18 31.98
CA SER A 625 44.23 -12.60 32.36
C SER A 625 45.57 -13.23 32.76
N ASP A 626 46.67 -12.85 32.11
CA ASP A 626 47.99 -13.49 32.31
C ASP A 626 48.83 -12.85 33.43
N SER A 627 48.38 -11.71 33.98
CA SER A 627 49.06 -10.97 35.07
C SER A 627 49.18 -11.74 36.41
N LYS A 628 48.69 -12.98 36.49
CA LYS A 628 48.82 -13.89 37.65
C LYS A 628 49.62 -15.17 37.35
N GLY A 629 50.57 -15.13 36.42
CA GLY A 629 51.48 -16.25 36.13
C GLY A 629 52.93 -15.83 35.85
N LYS A 630 53.88 -16.45 36.57
CA LYS A 630 55.34 -16.46 36.33
C LYS A 630 56.08 -15.11 36.17
N VAL A 631 56.75 -14.74 37.27
CA VAL A 631 58.12 -14.18 37.18
C VAL A 631 59.08 -15.31 36.71
N MET A 632 60.24 -14.94 36.16
CA MET A 632 61.25 -15.78 35.48
C MET A 632 60.87 -16.17 34.02
N SER A 633 61.73 -16.00 33.02
CA SER A 633 63.11 -15.46 33.01
C SER A 633 63.49 -14.88 31.63
N HIS A 634 64.53 -14.03 31.58
CA HIS A 634 65.21 -13.68 30.33
C HIS A 634 65.85 -14.91 29.67
N VAL A 635 65.94 -14.90 28.34
CA VAL A 635 67.19 -14.99 27.56
C VAL A 635 66.87 -14.67 26.08
N GLU A 636 67.75 -13.88 25.46
CA GLU A 636 67.96 -13.60 24.01
C GLU A 636 66.73 -13.51 23.09
#